data_AF-A0A964XWM7-F1
#
_entry.id   AF-A0A964XWM7-F1
#
_cell.length_a   1.000
_cell.length_b   1.000
_cell.length_c   1.000
_cell.angle_alpha   90.00
_cell.angle_beta   90.00
_cell.angle_gamma   90.00
#
_symmetry.space_group_name_H-M   'P 1'
#
loop_
_entity.id
_entity.type
_entity.pdbx_description
1 polymer ?
#
loop_
_entity_poly.entity_id
_entity_poly.type
_entity_poly.pdbx_seq_one_letter_code
_entity_poly.pdbx_strand_id
1 'polypeptide(L)' 'TLWGAKGVVGKLFNCLEDWREVAEDVSGRALPCGHFLPEEQPEMTLAEVQTFLARHPMR' A
#
# COMPACT_ATOMS: atom_id res chain seq x y z
N THR A 1 -4.13 -0.65 0.42
CA THR A 1 -2.97 -1.43 -0.05
C THR A 1 -1.75 -0.54 -0.23
N LEU A 2 -0.56 -1.03 0.11
CA LEU A 2 0.71 -0.35 -0.14
C LEU A 2 1.61 -1.29 -0.93
N TRP A 3 2.41 -0.75 -1.84
CA TRP A 3 3.37 -1.52 -2.62
C TRP A 3 4.62 -0.70 -2.92
N GLY A 4 5.73 -1.36 -3.24
CA GLY A 4 6.97 -0.68 -3.63
C GLY A 4 6.97 -0.31 -5.10
N ALA A 5 7.20 0.98 -5.40
CA ALA A 5 7.28 1.48 -6.77
C ALA A 5 8.41 0.83 -7.58
N LYS A 6 9.49 0.36 -6.92
CA LYS A 6 10.65 -0.27 -7.56
C LYS A 6 10.54 -1.79 -7.63
N GLY A 7 9.56 -2.38 -6.93
CA GLY A 7 9.32 -3.82 -6.85
C GLY A 7 8.53 -4.38 -8.03
N VAL A 8 8.31 -5.69 -8.04
CA VAL A 8 7.57 -6.40 -9.10
C VAL A 8 6.16 -5.84 -9.28
N VAL A 9 5.44 -5.64 -8.17
CA VAL A 9 4.06 -5.09 -8.18
C VAL A 9 4.04 -3.70 -8.84
N GLY A 10 4.94 -2.79 -8.45
CA GLY A 10 4.97 -1.43 -9.01
C GLY A 10 5.39 -1.37 -10.49
N LYS A 11 6.04 -2.41 -11.01
CA LYS A 11 6.53 -2.45 -12.41
C LYS A 11 5.57 -3.15 -13.37
N LEU A 12 4.86 -4.18 -12.90
CA LEU A 12 4.13 -5.10 -13.76
C LEU A 12 2.61 -5.07 -13.58
N PHE A 13 2.10 -4.42 -12.53
CA PHE A 13 0.70 -4.49 -12.15
C PHE A 13 0.10 -3.10 -11.94
N ASN A 14 -1.21 -2.99 -12.17
CA ASN A 14 -1.98 -1.83 -11.76
C ASN A 14 -2.66 -2.11 -10.43
N CYS A 15 -1.86 -2.06 -9.36
CA CYS A 15 -2.23 -2.59 -8.06
C CYS A 15 -3.61 -2.11 -7.56
N LEU A 16 -3.98 -0.84 -7.74
CA LEU A 16 -5.29 -0.36 -7.30
C LEU A 16 -6.44 -0.90 -8.13
N GLU A 17 -6.28 -1.04 -9.45
CA GLU A 17 -7.33 -1.62 -10.29
C GLU A 17 -7.49 -3.11 -9.99
N ASP A 18 -6.39 -3.86 -9.89
CA ASP A 18 -6.42 -5.29 -9.59
C ASP A 18 -7.14 -5.59 -8.25
N TRP A 19 -6.92 -4.74 -7.23
CA TRP A 19 -7.63 -4.87 -5.96
C TRP A 19 -9.11 -4.49 -6.04
N ARG A 20 -9.48 -3.53 -6.89
CA ARG A 20 -10.89 -3.10 -7.08
C ARG A 20 -11.74 -4.19 -7.74
N GLU A 21 -11.14 -5.12 -8.47
CA GLU A 21 -11.85 -6.28 -9.02
C GLU A 21 -12.39 -7.22 -7.93
N VAL A 22 -11.79 -7.20 -6.74
CA VAL A 22 -12.06 -8.18 -5.67
C VAL A 22 -12.42 -7.54 -4.32
N ALA A 23 -12.50 -6.22 -4.22
CA ALA A 23 -12.85 -5.49 -3.00
C ALA A 23 -13.60 -4.18 -3.30
N GLU A 24 -14.56 -3.83 -2.44
CA GLU A 24 -15.45 -2.67 -2.63
C GLU A 24 -14.82 -1.32 -2.23
N ASP A 25 -14.00 -1.31 -1.17
CA ASP A 25 -13.32 -0.10 -0.67
C ASP A 25 -11.80 -0.31 -0.74
N VAL A 26 -11.18 0.26 -1.77
CA VAL A 26 -9.75 0.13 -2.05
C VAL A 26 -9.10 1.51 -2.10
N SER A 27 -8.22 1.74 -1.13
CA SER A 27 -7.34 2.91 -1.09
C SER A 27 -5.89 2.47 -0.94
N GLY A 28 -4.93 3.29 -1.36
CA GLY A 28 -3.53 2.91 -1.32
C GLY A 28 -2.63 3.76 -2.19
N ARG A 29 -1.31 3.54 -2.07
CA ARG A 29 -0.32 4.16 -2.95
C ARG A 29 0.99 3.37 -2.97
N ALA A 30 1.80 3.66 -3.98
CA ALA A 30 3.18 3.19 -4.04
C ALA A 30 4.07 3.97 -3.05
N LEU A 31 5.04 3.28 -2.45
CA LEU A 31 6.16 3.88 -1.70
C LEU A 31 7.43 3.85 -2.55
N PRO A 32 8.38 4.79 -2.36
CA PRO A 32 9.59 4.90 -3.19
C PRO A 32 10.68 3.83 -2.91
N CYS A 33 10.28 2.57 -2.72
CA CYS A 33 11.13 1.43 -2.34
C CYS A 33 10.86 0.17 -3.18
N GLY A 34 11.65 -0.88 -2.90
CA GLY A 34 11.46 -2.23 -3.39
C GLY A 34 10.39 -3.00 -2.61
N HIS A 35 10.56 -4.30 -2.49
CA HIS A 35 9.53 -5.21 -1.96
C HIS A 35 9.30 -5.05 -0.44
N PHE A 36 10.34 -4.69 0.31
CA PHE A 36 10.31 -4.75 1.76
C PHE A 36 9.96 -3.39 2.37
N LEU A 37 8.71 -2.95 2.20
CA LEU A 37 8.25 -1.62 2.63
C LEU A 37 8.61 -1.27 4.08
N PRO A 38 8.37 -2.13 5.09
CA PRO A 38 8.68 -1.80 6.48
C PRO A 38 10.18 -1.67 6.77
N GLU A 39 11.05 -2.31 5.96
CA GLU A 39 12.51 -2.26 6.13
C GLU A 39 13.12 -1.11 5.34
N GLU A 40 12.63 -0.84 4.13
CA GLU A 40 13.18 0.17 3.22
C GLU A 40 12.59 1.57 3.45
N GLN A 41 11.34 1.67 3.91
CA GLN A 41 10.62 2.92 4.19
C GLN A 41 9.77 2.79 5.48
N PRO A 42 10.39 2.53 6.65
CA PRO A 42 9.68 2.26 7.89
C PRO A 42 8.72 3.39 8.29
N GLU A 43 9.17 4.65 8.26
CA GLU A 43 8.36 5.79 8.70
C GLU A 43 7.17 6.04 7.79
N MET A 44 7.37 5.97 6.46
CA MET A 44 6.28 6.14 5.50
C MET A 44 5.27 4.99 5.60
N THR A 45 5.76 3.76 5.77
CA THR A 45 4.90 2.58 5.92
C THR A 45 4.05 2.71 7.18
N LEU A 46 4.67 3.07 8.30
CA LEU A 46 3.95 3.26 9.56
C LEU A 46 2.92 4.38 9.47
N ALA A 47 3.28 5.54 8.90
CA ALA A 47 2.37 6.68 8.75
C ALA A 47 1.13 6.33 7.92
N GLU A 48 1.29 5.60 6.81
CA GLU A 48 0.17 5.17 5.97
C GLU A 48 -0.76 4.19 6.70
N VAL A 49 -0.18 3.19 7.38
CA VAL A 49 -0.96 2.21 8.16
C VAL A 49 -1.73 2.89 9.29
N GLN A 50 -1.10 3.78 10.05
CA GLN A 50 -1.76 4.54 11.11
C GLN A 50 -2.88 5.42 10.57
N THR A 51 -2.64 6.12 9.45
CA THR A 51 -3.65 6.96 8.81
C THR A 51 -4.83 6.14 8.30
N PHE A 52 -4.59 4.92 7.81
CA PHE A 52 -5.66 4.00 7.41
C PHE A 52 -6.48 3.55 8.63
N LEU A 53 -5.84 3.03 9.68
CA LEU A 53 -6.54 2.53 10.87
C LEU A 53 -7.29 3.63 11.64
N ALA A 54 -6.77 4.87 11.65
CA ALA A 54 -7.46 6.00 12.25
C ALA A 54 -8.75 6.39 11.50
N ARG A 55 -8.77 6.22 10.17
CA ARG A 55 -9.96 6.46 9.33
C ARG A 55 -10.95 5.30 9.37
N HIS A 56 -10.47 4.08 9.60
CA HIS A 56 -11.25 2.85 9.63
C HIS A 56 -11.06 2.13 10.97
N PRO A 57 -11.63 2.65 12.07
CA PRO A 57 -11.48 2.04 13.39
C PRO A 57 -12.04 0.61 13.38
N MET A 58 -11.23 -0.33 13.85
CA MET A 58 -11.62 -1.72 14.04
C MET A 58 -12.75 -1.77 15.07
N ARG A 59 -13.92 -2.28 14.67
CA ARG A 59 -15.04 -2.54 15.58
C ARG A 59 -14.86 -3.87 16.30
#